data_AF-A0A232FKP8-F1
#
_entry.id   AF-A0A232FKP8-F1
#
_cell.length_a   1.000
_cell.length_b   1.000
_cell.length_c   1.000
_cell.angle_alpha   90.00
_cell.angle_beta   90.00
_cell.angle_gamma   90.00
#
_symmetry.space_group_name_H-M   'P 1'
#
loop_
_entity.id
_entity.type
_entity.pdbx_description
1 polymer ?
#
loop_
_entity_poly.entity_id
_entity_poly.type
_entity_poly.pdbx_seq_one_letter_code
_entity_poly.pdbx_strand_id
1 'polypeptide(L)'
;MKLQFVLCVAAAVLMAACGEEEENEGARLLVAKHVHNKYLVENMDVIVKYTVYNTGSAAALEVEITDNSFDPDNFAHVSGELSARIDRVPPNTNVTHTVVVRPRKPGYFNFTSAEVLYRRKEDAPRLQVAASSEPGLAFFTSYKEYDKKFSSHVIDWAAFAVMTLPSLAIPFALWFSSKRKYEKLSKSTKRH
;
A
#
# COMPACT_ATOMS: atom_id res chain seq x y z
N MET A 1 -9.47 -3.15 -65.85
CA MET A 1 -9.73 -3.80 -64.55
C MET A 1 -8.46 -4.17 -63.78
N LYS A 2 -7.45 -4.81 -64.38
CA LYS A 2 -6.20 -5.19 -63.66
C LYS A 2 -5.33 -3.99 -63.21
N LEU A 3 -5.18 -2.96 -64.04
CA LEU A 3 -4.34 -1.80 -63.73
C LEU A 3 -4.92 -0.93 -62.60
N GLN A 4 -6.24 -0.72 -62.58
CA GLN A 4 -6.93 -0.02 -61.48
C GLN A 4 -6.80 -0.77 -60.15
N PHE A 5 -6.85 -2.11 -60.19
CA PHE A 5 -6.70 -2.92 -58.98
C PHE A 5 -5.29 -2.81 -58.40
N VAL A 6 -4.26 -2.82 -59.26
CA VAL A 6 -2.85 -2.63 -58.85
C VAL A 6 -2.64 -1.21 -58.28
N LEU A 7 -3.26 -0.20 -58.88
CA LEU A 7 -3.17 1.18 -58.40
C LEU A 7 -3.84 1.37 -57.04
N CYS A 8 -4.98 0.72 -56.80
CA CYS A 8 -5.65 0.74 -55.50
C CYS A 8 -4.84 0.00 -54.42
N VAL A 9 -4.19 -1.13 -54.75
CA VAL A 9 -3.34 -1.86 -53.80
C VAL A 9 -2.08 -1.06 -53.48
N ALA A 10 -1.45 -0.43 -54.48
CA ALA A 10 -0.29 0.44 -54.26
C ALA A 10 -0.64 1.66 -53.39
N ALA A 11 -1.80 2.28 -53.61
CA ALA A 11 -2.29 3.39 -52.79
C ALA A 11 -2.60 2.96 -51.34
N ALA A 12 -3.17 1.76 -51.15
CA ALA A 12 -3.42 1.22 -49.80
C ALA A 12 -2.12 0.93 -49.04
N VAL A 13 -1.09 0.42 -49.72
CA VAL A 13 0.24 0.17 -49.12
C VAL A 13 0.96 1.48 -48.80
N LEU A 14 0.86 2.50 -49.66
CA LEU A 14 1.40 3.84 -49.39
C LEU A 14 0.70 4.54 -48.23
N MET A 15 -0.63 4.41 -48.11
CA MET A 15 -1.39 4.92 -46.97
C MET A 15 -1.07 4.18 -45.66
N ALA A 16 -0.78 2.87 -45.72
CA ALA A 16 -0.33 2.12 -44.55
C ALA A 16 1.10 2.45 -44.13
N ALA A 17 1.98 2.79 -45.09
CA ALA A 17 3.35 3.22 -44.82
C ALA A 17 3.47 4.71 -44.42
N CYS A 18 2.46 5.51 -44.76
CA CYS A 18 2.35 6.93 -44.41
C CYS A 18 1.33 7.17 -43.29
N GLY A 19 0.89 6.12 -42.61
CA GLY A 19 0.25 6.27 -41.32
C GLY A 19 1.28 6.93 -40.42
N GLU A 20 1.07 8.22 -40.16
CA GLU A 20 1.83 8.95 -39.15
C GLU A 20 1.74 8.10 -37.88
N GLU A 21 2.83 7.41 -37.55
CA GLU A 21 3.21 7.31 -36.16
C GLU A 21 3.31 8.77 -35.74
N GLU A 22 2.22 9.34 -35.22
CA GLU A 22 2.36 10.43 -34.27
C GLU A 22 3.21 9.82 -33.17
N GLU A 23 4.53 9.88 -33.35
CA GLU A 23 5.47 9.76 -32.26
C GLU A 23 4.88 10.65 -31.19
N ASN A 24 4.47 10.03 -30.09
CA ASN A 24 4.00 10.71 -28.90
C ASN A 24 5.21 11.49 -28.34
N GLU A 25 5.66 12.50 -29.08
CA GLU A 25 6.80 13.30 -28.76
C GLU A 25 6.38 14.15 -27.57
N GLY A 26 6.84 13.76 -26.39
CA GLY A 26 6.46 14.42 -25.17
C GLY A 26 6.44 13.46 -24.00
N ALA A 27 6.40 14.05 -22.82
CA ALA A 27 6.20 13.28 -21.61
C ALA A 27 4.77 12.73 -21.55
N ARG A 28 4.62 11.52 -21.04
CA ARG A 28 3.32 10.90 -20.75
C ARG A 28 3.41 10.25 -19.39
N LEU A 29 2.62 10.75 -18.44
CA LEU A 29 2.63 10.26 -17.08
C LEU A 29 1.52 9.25 -16.82
N LEU A 30 1.89 8.13 -16.22
CA LEU A 30 1.00 7.19 -15.55
C LEU A 30 1.17 7.38 -14.05
N VAL A 31 0.06 7.50 -13.33
CA VAL A 31 0.10 7.78 -11.89
C VAL A 31 -0.65 6.70 -11.14
N ALA A 32 0.02 6.08 -10.18
CA ALA A 32 -0.56 5.06 -9.32
C ALA A 32 -0.60 5.58 -7.87
N LYS A 33 -1.80 5.57 -7.27
CA LYS A 33 -2.04 5.83 -5.85
C LYS A 33 -2.27 4.50 -5.15
N HIS A 34 -1.53 4.25 -4.07
CA HIS A 34 -1.61 3.03 -3.29
C HIS A 34 -1.63 3.34 -1.79
N VAL A 35 -2.58 2.73 -1.08
CA VAL A 35 -2.64 2.79 0.39
C VAL A 35 -1.89 1.58 0.93
N HIS A 36 -0.78 1.81 1.64
CA HIS A 36 0.15 0.73 2.00
C HIS A 36 -0.30 -0.08 3.23
N ASN A 37 -1.14 0.51 4.09
CA ASN A 37 -1.57 -0.13 5.33
C ASN A 37 -2.54 -1.28 5.08
N LYS A 38 -2.32 -2.40 5.76
CA LYS A 38 -3.25 -3.54 5.78
C LYS A 38 -4.53 -3.25 6.59
N TYR A 39 -4.39 -2.49 7.68
CA TYR A 39 -5.48 -2.10 8.56
C TYR A 39 -5.57 -0.59 8.62
N LEU A 40 -6.77 -0.07 8.38
CA LEU A 40 -7.08 1.35 8.49
C LEU A 40 -7.82 1.56 9.79
N VAL A 41 -7.17 2.26 10.71
CA VAL A 41 -7.63 2.39 12.10
C VAL A 41 -7.62 3.86 12.46
N GLU A 42 -8.67 4.29 13.16
CA GLU A 42 -8.73 5.58 13.82
C GLU A 42 -7.45 5.87 14.64
N ASN A 43 -6.95 7.09 14.56
CA ASN A 43 -5.75 7.57 15.27
C ASN A 43 -4.44 6.84 14.95
N MET A 44 -4.41 5.97 13.93
CA MET A 44 -3.18 5.33 13.44
C MET A 44 -2.76 5.89 12.09
N ASP A 45 -1.45 5.94 11.85
CA ASP A 45 -0.90 6.54 10.63
C ASP A 45 -1.21 5.69 9.39
N VAL A 46 -1.76 6.35 8.37
CA VAL A 46 -2.07 5.79 7.06
C VAL A 46 -1.10 6.38 6.04
N ILE A 47 -0.40 5.49 5.35
CA ILE A 47 0.65 5.79 4.39
C ILE A 47 0.05 5.65 3.00
N VAL A 48 0.04 6.77 2.27
CA VAL A 48 -0.45 6.86 0.89
C VAL A 48 0.72 7.16 -0.01
N LYS A 49 0.98 6.24 -0.95
CA LYS A 49 2.09 6.32 -1.90
C LYS A 49 1.57 6.68 -3.28
N TYR A 50 2.12 7.74 -3.84
CA TYR A 50 1.93 8.16 -5.24
C TYR A 50 3.18 7.77 -6.02
N THR A 51 2.99 7.02 -7.10
CA THR A 51 4.06 6.65 -8.02
C THR A 51 3.74 7.25 -9.37
N VAL A 52 4.57 8.18 -9.82
CA VAL A 52 4.48 8.80 -11.15
C VAL A 52 5.50 8.11 -12.04
N TYR A 53 5.05 7.53 -13.14
CA TYR A 53 5.90 6.88 -14.14
C TYR A 53 5.77 7.58 -15.48
N ASN A 54 6.90 7.98 -16.06
CA ASN A 54 6.93 8.61 -17.37
C ASN A 54 7.14 7.56 -18.47
N THR A 55 6.12 7.28 -19.26
CA THR A 55 6.17 6.39 -20.44
C THR A 55 6.46 7.15 -21.73
N GLY A 56 6.65 8.46 -21.67
CA GLY A 56 6.91 9.30 -22.83
C GLY A 56 8.37 9.30 -23.25
N SER A 57 8.64 9.81 -24.45
CA SER A 57 9.98 9.97 -25.00
C SER A 57 10.71 11.22 -24.47
N ALA A 58 9.99 12.18 -23.88
CA ALA A 58 10.55 13.39 -23.28
C ALA A 58 10.36 13.45 -21.76
N ALA A 59 11.11 14.33 -21.10
CA ALA A 59 10.99 14.54 -19.66
C ALA A 59 9.73 15.37 -19.32
N ALA A 60 8.97 14.95 -18.31
CA ALA A 60 7.89 15.75 -17.75
C ALA A 60 8.49 16.84 -16.88
N LEU A 61 8.00 18.07 -17.02
CA LEU A 61 8.48 19.22 -16.25
C LEU A 61 7.36 19.76 -15.35
N GLU A 62 7.74 20.38 -14.23
CA GLU A 62 6.83 21.04 -13.29
C GLU A 62 5.64 20.13 -12.91
N VAL A 63 5.97 18.91 -12.47
CA VAL A 63 4.95 17.92 -12.10
C VAL A 63 4.41 18.26 -10.72
N GLU A 64 3.16 18.67 -10.63
CA GLU A 64 2.44 18.99 -9.41
C GLU A 64 1.40 17.91 -9.12
N ILE A 65 1.48 17.28 -7.95
CA ILE A 65 0.58 16.23 -7.49
C ILE A 65 -0.30 16.82 -6.39
N THR A 66 -1.60 16.88 -6.62
CA THR A 66 -2.58 17.42 -5.68
C THR A 66 -3.63 16.36 -5.33
N ASP A 67 -3.81 16.08 -4.04
CA ASP A 67 -4.83 15.15 -3.56
C ASP A 67 -5.80 15.81 -2.58
N ASN A 68 -7.06 15.94 -3.02
CA ASN A 68 -8.14 16.57 -2.25
C ASN A 68 -8.94 15.56 -1.40
N SER A 69 -8.53 14.28 -1.33
CA SER A 69 -9.25 13.26 -0.57
C SER A 69 -9.20 13.46 0.96
N PHE A 70 -8.23 14.25 1.45
CA PHE A 70 -7.87 14.32 2.88
C PHE A 70 -8.36 15.61 3.52
N ASP A 71 -9.66 15.66 3.80
CA ASP A 71 -10.27 16.79 4.52
C ASP A 71 -9.71 16.92 5.96
N PRO A 72 -9.30 18.12 6.41
CA PRO A 72 -8.74 18.37 7.75
C PRO A 72 -9.65 17.98 8.93
N ASP A 73 -10.98 17.99 8.75
CA ASP A 73 -11.94 17.62 9.78
C ASP A 73 -11.93 16.11 10.07
N ASN A 74 -11.58 15.33 9.04
CA ASN A 74 -11.57 13.87 9.09
C ASN A 74 -10.15 13.29 9.21
N PHE A 75 -9.15 13.99 8.67
CA PHE A 75 -7.76 13.55 8.63
C PHE A 75 -6.83 14.62 9.20
N ALA A 76 -5.93 14.23 10.08
CA ALA A 76 -4.79 15.03 10.46
C ALA A 76 -3.62 14.74 9.52
N HIS A 77 -3.06 15.77 8.92
CA HIS A 77 -1.81 15.66 8.19
C HIS A 77 -0.65 15.41 9.19
N VAL A 78 0.17 14.39 8.93
CA VAL A 78 1.29 14.00 9.81
C VAL A 78 2.64 14.28 9.14
N SER A 79 2.80 13.87 7.88
CA SER A 79 4.07 14.00 7.15
C SER A 79 3.87 13.95 5.65
N GLY A 80 4.84 14.47 4.91
CA GLY A 80 4.79 14.61 3.45
C GLY A 80 4.12 15.90 3.04
N GLU A 81 3.82 16.05 1.76
CA GLU A 81 3.16 17.24 1.22
C GLU A 81 1.92 16.80 0.47
N LEU A 82 0.76 17.43 0.72
CA LEU A 82 -0.49 17.08 0.02
C LEU A 82 -0.53 17.66 -1.40
N SER A 83 0.20 18.75 -1.63
CA SER A 83 0.47 19.34 -2.94
C SER A 83 1.96 19.33 -3.26
N ALA A 84 2.46 18.19 -3.77
CA ALA A 84 3.89 18.00 -3.98
C ALA A 84 4.30 18.47 -5.39
N ARG A 85 5.42 19.19 -5.47
CA ARG A 85 6.01 19.63 -6.74
C ARG A 85 7.32 18.90 -7.01
N ILE A 86 7.46 18.40 -8.23
CA ILE A 86 8.62 17.68 -8.74
C ILE A 86 9.06 18.38 -10.02
N ASP A 87 10.28 18.92 -10.02
CA ASP A 87 10.75 19.76 -11.13
C ASP A 87 10.82 19.01 -12.45
N ARG A 88 11.29 17.75 -12.42
CA ARG A 88 11.53 16.96 -13.62
C ARG A 88 11.40 15.47 -13.38
N VAL A 89 10.69 14.78 -14.27
CA VAL A 89 10.63 13.30 -14.35
C VAL A 89 11.18 12.85 -15.70
N PRO A 90 12.40 12.30 -15.77
CA PRO A 90 13.02 11.83 -17.01
C PRO A 90 12.17 10.77 -17.75
N PRO A 91 12.36 10.59 -19.07
CA PRO A 91 11.66 9.55 -19.83
C PRO A 91 12.01 8.15 -19.30
N ASN A 92 11.03 7.25 -19.29
CA ASN A 92 11.16 5.87 -18.81
C ASN A 92 11.64 5.74 -17.35
N THR A 93 11.33 6.72 -16.50
CA THR A 93 11.67 6.70 -15.06
C THR A 93 10.45 6.92 -14.19
N ASN A 94 10.55 6.50 -12.92
CA ASN A 94 9.55 6.73 -11.89
C ASN A 94 10.06 7.63 -10.77
N VAL A 95 9.15 8.43 -10.23
CA VAL A 95 9.32 9.14 -8.96
C VAL A 95 8.20 8.73 -8.02
N THR A 96 8.54 8.56 -6.75
CA THR A 96 7.57 8.19 -5.71
C THR A 96 7.48 9.29 -4.67
N HIS A 97 6.26 9.72 -4.38
CA HIS A 97 5.94 10.63 -3.29
C HIS A 97 5.07 9.91 -2.26
N THR A 98 5.27 10.18 -0.98
CA THR A 98 4.52 9.52 0.10
C THR A 98 3.98 10.56 1.06
N VAL A 99 2.72 10.40 1.41
CA VAL A 99 2.02 11.23 2.39
C VAL A 99 1.54 10.35 3.52
N VAL A 100 1.68 10.83 4.75
CA VAL A 100 1.19 10.18 5.95
C VAL A 100 0.07 11.04 6.53
N VAL A 101 -1.10 10.44 6.65
CA VAL A 101 -2.30 11.06 7.25
C VAL A 101 -2.79 10.19 8.38
N ARG A 102 -3.43 10.80 9.37
CA ARG A 102 -4.03 10.11 10.51
C ARG A 102 -5.53 10.39 10.55
N PRO A 103 -6.40 9.36 10.40
CA PRO A 103 -7.84 9.52 10.50
C PRO A 103 -8.23 9.86 11.94
N ARG A 104 -9.12 10.84 12.10
CA ARG A 104 -9.61 11.31 13.41
C ARG A 104 -10.84 10.57 13.90
N LYS A 105 -11.58 9.92 13.00
CA LYS A 105 -12.85 9.24 13.29
C LYS A 105 -12.94 7.92 12.53
N PRO A 106 -13.64 6.92 13.07
CA PRO A 106 -13.94 5.70 12.33
C PRO A 106 -15.08 5.94 11.34
N GLY A 107 -15.15 5.13 10.29
CA GLY A 107 -16.20 5.24 9.28
C GLY A 107 -15.72 4.95 7.86
N TYR A 108 -16.58 5.24 6.91
CA TYR A 108 -16.26 5.11 5.50
C TYR A 108 -15.73 6.42 4.94
N PHE A 109 -14.56 6.37 4.30
CA PHE A 109 -13.98 7.52 3.61
C PHE A 109 -13.63 7.14 2.17
N ASN A 110 -13.84 8.09 1.25
CA ASN A 110 -13.54 7.91 -0.15
C ASN A 110 -12.10 8.35 -0.42
N PHE A 111 -11.29 7.44 -0.97
CA PHE A 111 -10.00 7.79 -1.56
C PHE A 111 -10.19 7.99 -3.05
N THR A 112 -10.46 9.23 -3.45
CA THR A 112 -10.59 9.61 -4.87
C THR A 112 -9.23 9.61 -5.56
N SER A 113 -9.20 9.76 -6.88
CA SER A 113 -7.96 9.98 -7.61
C SER A 113 -7.29 11.29 -7.20
N ALA A 114 -5.97 11.32 -7.23
CA ALA A 114 -5.17 12.54 -7.17
C ALA A 114 -4.99 13.10 -8.57
N GLU A 115 -4.97 14.43 -8.67
CA GLU A 115 -4.72 15.15 -9.93
C GLU A 115 -3.23 15.46 -10.05
N VAL A 116 -2.67 15.20 -11.23
CA VAL A 116 -1.27 15.47 -11.54
C VAL A 116 -1.21 16.40 -12.75
N LEU A 117 -0.71 17.61 -12.52
CA LEU A 117 -0.48 18.62 -13.55
C LEU A 117 0.98 18.56 -13.97
N TYR A 118 1.27 18.59 -15.27
CA TYR A 118 2.65 18.58 -15.77
C TYR A 118 2.77 19.21 -17.15
N ARG A 119 3.97 19.66 -17.50
CA ARG A 119 4.29 20.12 -18.86
C ARG A 119 4.91 18.99 -19.67
N ARG A 120 4.41 18.76 -20.90
CA ARG A 120 4.86 17.66 -21.78
C ARG A 120 6.21 17.90 -22.46
N LYS A 121 6.53 19.16 -22.77
CA LYS A 121 7.78 19.66 -23.40
C LYS A 121 8.10 21.02 -22.78
N GLU A 122 9.33 21.50 -22.90
CA GLU A 122 9.72 22.81 -22.34
C GLU A 122 8.88 23.97 -22.90
N ASP A 123 8.64 23.96 -24.22
CA ASP A 123 7.89 25.02 -24.93
C ASP A 123 6.37 24.80 -24.97
N ALA A 124 5.83 23.81 -24.24
CA ALA A 124 4.41 23.50 -24.31
C ALA A 124 3.57 24.59 -23.62
N PRO A 125 2.63 25.26 -24.32
CA PRO A 125 1.88 26.39 -23.77
C PRO A 125 0.78 26.00 -22.76
N ARG A 126 0.44 24.70 -22.67
CA ARG A 126 -0.62 24.19 -21.78
C ARG A 126 -0.08 23.08 -20.89
N LEU A 127 -0.48 23.10 -19.63
CA LEU A 127 -0.28 21.99 -18.70
C LEU A 127 -1.24 20.85 -19.04
N GLN A 128 -0.72 19.63 -18.98
CA GLN A 128 -1.49 18.41 -19.14
C GLN A 128 -1.95 17.91 -17.78
N VAL A 129 -3.20 17.44 -17.71
CA VAL A 129 -3.76 16.77 -16.54
C VAL A 129 -3.63 15.26 -16.70
N ALA A 130 -3.18 14.59 -15.65
CA ALA A 130 -3.27 13.15 -15.46
C ALA A 130 -3.97 12.87 -14.12
N ALA A 131 -4.70 11.76 -14.04
CA ALA A 131 -5.32 11.30 -12.81
C ALA A 131 -4.62 10.05 -12.31
N SER A 132 -4.51 9.90 -10.99
CA SER A 132 -4.05 8.66 -10.39
C SER A 132 -5.12 7.56 -10.42
N SER A 133 -4.70 6.33 -10.15
CA SER A 133 -5.64 5.28 -9.75
C SER A 133 -6.48 5.71 -8.53
N GLU A 134 -7.69 5.19 -8.45
CA GLU A 134 -8.63 5.44 -7.35
C GLU A 134 -8.75 4.16 -6.49
N PRO A 135 -8.25 4.16 -5.25
CA PRO A 135 -8.45 3.03 -4.33
C PRO A 135 -9.93 2.82 -3.95
N GLY A 136 -10.74 3.88 -3.99
CA GLY A 136 -12.18 3.84 -3.72
C GLY A 136 -12.55 4.00 -2.25
N LEU A 137 -13.73 3.50 -1.88
CA LEU A 137 -14.26 3.59 -0.52
C LEU A 137 -13.51 2.65 0.41
N ALA A 138 -12.97 3.18 1.50
CA ALA A 138 -12.30 2.40 2.52
C ALA A 138 -12.98 2.57 3.89
N PHE A 139 -13.04 1.48 4.65
CA PHE A 139 -13.59 1.48 6.00
C PHE A 139 -12.48 1.55 7.05
N PHE A 140 -12.61 2.52 7.95
CA PHE A 140 -11.72 2.72 9.07
C PHE A 140 -12.36 2.20 10.34
N THR A 141 -11.72 1.20 10.95
CA THR A 141 -12.19 0.64 12.22
C THR A 141 -11.81 1.57 13.37
N SER A 142 -12.63 1.57 14.43
CA SER A 142 -12.27 2.30 15.64
C SER A 142 -11.05 1.67 16.30
N TYR A 143 -10.26 2.49 16.98
CA TYR A 143 -9.08 2.01 17.71
C TYR A 143 -9.47 0.92 18.74
N LYS A 144 -10.61 1.10 19.42
CA LYS A 144 -11.12 0.16 20.43
C LYS A 144 -11.46 -1.21 19.85
N GLU A 145 -12.04 -1.28 18.65
CA GLU A 145 -12.35 -2.54 17.99
C GLU A 145 -11.11 -3.24 17.47
N TYR A 146 -10.17 -2.47 16.94
CA TYR A 146 -8.87 -2.98 16.52
C TYR A 146 -8.10 -3.57 17.71
N ASP A 147 -8.00 -2.83 18.81
CA ASP A 147 -7.30 -3.25 20.03
C ASP A 147 -7.91 -4.54 20.61
N LYS A 148 -9.23 -4.69 20.62
CA LYS A 148 -9.87 -5.95 21.04
C LYS A 148 -9.50 -7.17 20.18
N LYS A 149 -9.26 -6.98 18.88
CA LYS A 149 -8.96 -8.08 17.95
C LYS A 149 -7.47 -8.41 17.91
N PHE A 150 -6.61 -7.42 18.14
CA PHE A 150 -5.18 -7.51 17.90
C PHE A 150 -4.32 -7.24 19.14
N SER A 151 -4.92 -6.96 20.31
CA SER A 151 -4.16 -6.83 21.56
C SER A 151 -3.51 -8.15 21.96
N SER A 152 -2.27 -8.05 22.39
CA SER A 152 -1.51 -9.19 22.87
C SER A 152 -1.91 -9.49 24.32
N HIS A 153 -2.61 -10.60 24.55
CA HIS A 153 -2.97 -11.07 25.89
C HIS A 153 -1.83 -11.82 26.61
N VAL A 154 -0.57 -11.55 26.25
CA VAL A 154 0.58 -12.32 26.75
C VAL A 154 0.71 -12.22 28.27
N ILE A 155 0.48 -11.03 28.84
CA ILE A 155 0.52 -10.82 30.30
C ILE A 155 -0.64 -11.54 30.99
N ASP A 156 -1.83 -11.51 30.40
CA ASP A 156 -3.00 -12.21 30.94
C ASP A 156 -2.75 -13.74 30.96
N TRP A 157 -2.17 -14.29 29.88
CA TRP A 157 -1.77 -15.69 29.81
C TRP A 157 -0.65 -16.03 30.80
N ALA A 158 0.33 -15.15 30.98
CA ALA A 158 1.39 -15.35 31.95
C ALA A 158 0.85 -15.35 33.39
N ALA A 159 -0.04 -14.40 33.72
CA ALA A 159 -0.71 -14.35 35.01
C ALA A 159 -1.55 -15.62 35.25
N PHE A 160 -2.31 -16.06 34.25
CA PHE A 160 -3.05 -17.32 34.31
C PHE A 160 -2.15 -18.53 34.57
N ALA A 161 -1.01 -18.62 33.88
CA ALA A 161 -0.04 -19.69 34.09
C ALA A 161 0.53 -19.66 35.53
N VAL A 162 0.86 -18.49 36.05
CA VAL A 162 1.37 -18.33 37.43
C VAL A 162 0.30 -18.70 38.47
N MET A 163 -0.96 -18.31 38.25
CA MET A 163 -2.05 -18.60 39.19
C MET A 163 -2.45 -20.08 39.19
N THR A 164 -2.33 -20.77 38.05
CA THR A 164 -2.64 -22.21 37.93
C THR A 164 -1.46 -23.12 38.26
N LEU A 165 -0.25 -22.56 38.33
CA LEU A 165 0.96 -23.32 38.66
C LEU A 165 0.90 -24.01 40.03
N PRO A 166 0.44 -23.39 41.14
CA PRO A 166 0.39 -24.07 42.44
C PRO A 166 -0.52 -25.30 42.44
N SER A 167 -1.69 -25.21 41.79
CA SER A 167 -2.64 -26.33 41.74
C SER A 167 -2.16 -27.49 40.86
N LEU A 168 -1.26 -27.23 39.89
CA LEU A 168 -0.62 -28.26 39.08
C LEU A 168 0.68 -28.78 39.70
N ALA A 169 1.52 -27.89 40.22
CA ALA A 169 2.88 -28.19 40.68
C ALA A 169 2.89 -28.91 42.03
N ILE A 170 2.02 -28.54 42.98
CA ILE A 170 1.99 -29.18 44.31
C ILE A 170 1.60 -30.66 44.20
N PRO A 171 0.47 -31.05 43.56
CA PRO A 171 0.14 -32.46 43.40
C PRO A 171 1.18 -33.24 42.59
N PHE A 172 1.73 -32.62 41.54
CA PHE A 172 2.80 -33.24 40.74
C PHE A 172 4.05 -33.52 41.57
N ALA A 173 4.50 -32.55 42.39
CA ALA A 173 5.67 -32.72 43.25
C ALA A 173 5.47 -33.84 44.27
N LEU A 174 4.28 -33.89 44.90
CA LEU A 174 3.92 -34.97 45.82
C LEU A 174 3.94 -36.34 45.14
N TRP A 175 3.30 -36.47 43.98
CA TRP A 175 3.30 -37.70 43.19
C TRP A 175 4.71 -38.11 42.72
N PHE A 176 5.50 -37.16 42.23
CA PHE A 176 6.84 -37.44 41.73
C PHE A 176 7.76 -37.94 42.85
N SER A 177 7.63 -37.34 44.04
CA SER A 177 8.36 -37.77 45.23
C SER A 177 7.97 -39.20 45.65
N SER A 178 6.68 -39.53 45.62
CA SER A 178 6.19 -40.86 45.99
C SER A 178 6.62 -41.92 44.99
N LYS A 179 6.44 -41.66 43.69
CA LYS A 179 6.89 -42.56 42.61
C LYS A 179 8.38 -42.87 42.71
N ARG A 180 9.24 -41.85 42.86
CA ARG A 180 10.70 -42.05 43.01
C ARG A 180 11.05 -42.91 44.20
N LYS A 181 10.32 -42.79 45.32
CA LYS A 181 10.54 -43.61 46.52
C LYS A 181 10.18 -45.08 46.28
N TYR A 182 9.02 -45.35 45.68
CA TYR A 182 8.57 -46.73 45.41
C TYR A 182 9.38 -47.43 44.32
N GLU A 183 9.85 -46.71 43.29
CA GLU A 183 10.74 -47.28 42.27
C GLU A 183 12.12 -47.68 42.83
N LYS A 184 12.65 -46.94 43.81
CA LYS A 184 13.90 -47.33 44.49
C LYS A 184 13.73 -48.60 45.32
N LEU A 185 12.63 -48.69 46.05
CA LEU A 185 12.31 -49.87 46.87
C LEU A 185 12.12 -51.12 45.98
N SER A 186 11.37 -51.01 44.88
CA SER A 186 11.15 -52.14 43.96
C SER A 186 12.42 -52.62 43.27
N LYS A 187 13.37 -51.73 42.98
CA LYS A 187 14.70 -52.09 42.45
C LYS A 187 15.60 -52.73 43.50
N SER A 188 15.50 -52.33 44.77
CA SER A 188 16.26 -52.93 45.87
C SER A 188 15.81 -54.36 46.17
N THR A 189 14.50 -54.62 46.12
CA THR A 189 13.94 -55.95 46.41
C THR A 189 14.30 -57.01 45.33
N LYS A 190 14.57 -56.61 44.09
CA LYS A 190 14.96 -57.53 43.00
C LYS A 190 16.46 -57.91 43.01
N ARG A 191 17.26 -57.42 43.95
CA ARG A 191 18.72 -57.68 44.04
C ARG A 191 19.11 -58.78 45.05
N HIS A 192 18.14 -59.54 45.56
CA HIS A 192 18.37 -60.73 46.38
C HIS A 192 18.04 -62.00 45.61
#